data_AF-A0A257GU82-F1
#
_entry.id   AF-A0A257GU82-F1
#
_cell.length_a   1.000
_cell.length_b   1.000
_cell.length_c   1.000
_cell.angle_alpha   90.00
_cell.angle_beta   90.00
_cell.angle_gamma   90.00
#
_symmetry.space_group_name_H-M   'P 1'
#
loop_
_entity.id
_entity.type
_entity.pdbx_description
1 polymer ?
#
loop_
_entity_poly.entity_id
_entity_poly.type
_entity_poly.pdbx_seq_one_letter_code
_entity_poly.pdbx_strand_id
1 'polypeptide(L)' 'GGKGVILMGLDDKEKLASAIAVGPDGATYSGAGRAGKPTELSLDAKTLKSFAGNRARKGHFVEPRLKDGKLKAN' A
#
# COMPACT_ATOMS: atom_id res chain seq x y z
N GLY A 1 -16.30 -20.76 -12.70
CA GLY A 1 -16.12 -19.29 -12.81
C GLY A 1 -15.98 -18.72 -11.43
N GLY A 2 -14.82 -18.16 -11.08
CA GLY A 2 -14.52 -17.79 -9.69
C GLY A 2 -14.68 -16.29 -9.46
N LYS A 3 -15.44 -15.90 -8.43
CA LYS A 3 -15.50 -14.51 -7.93
C LYS A 3 -14.16 -14.01 -7.32
N GLY A 4 -13.12 -14.85 -7.33
CA GLY A 4 -11.84 -14.57 -6.69
C GLY A 4 -11.86 -14.83 -5.18
N VAL A 5 -10.71 -14.62 -4.55
CA VAL A 5 -10.50 -14.65 -3.09
C VAL A 5 -10.17 -13.24 -2.61
N ILE A 6 -10.61 -12.89 -1.40
CA ILE A 6 -10.37 -11.56 -0.82
C ILE A 6 -8.87 -11.36 -0.61
N LEU A 7 -8.27 -10.30 -1.16
CA LEU A 7 -6.86 -9.97 -0.94
C LEU A 7 -6.65 -9.25 0.41
N MET A 8 -7.40 -8.18 0.64
CA MET A 8 -7.34 -7.29 1.80
C MET A 8 -8.74 -7.13 2.38
N GLY A 9 -8.84 -7.05 3.70
CA GLY A 9 -10.08 -6.66 4.36
C GLY A 9 -10.34 -5.17 4.14
N LEU A 10 -11.53 -4.84 3.64
CA LEU A 10 -11.99 -3.46 3.42
C LEU A 10 -13.24 -3.26 4.26
N ASP A 11 -13.37 -2.09 4.89
CA ASP A 11 -14.61 -1.72 5.57
C ASP A 11 -15.69 -1.34 4.56
N ASP A 12 -16.94 -1.26 5.02
CA ASP A 12 -18.05 -0.86 4.18
C ASP A 12 -17.78 0.48 3.49
N LYS A 13 -17.96 0.51 2.17
CA LYS A 13 -17.71 1.66 1.28
C LYS A 13 -16.24 1.99 1.03
N GLU A 14 -15.29 1.28 1.62
CA GLU A 14 -13.89 1.35 1.20
C GLU A 14 -13.68 0.67 -0.15
N LYS A 15 -12.72 1.16 -0.92
CA LYS A 15 -12.29 0.58 -2.19
C LYS A 15 -10.80 0.33 -2.15
N LEU A 16 -10.37 -0.80 -2.71
CA LEU A 16 -8.95 -1.05 -2.92
C LEU A 16 -8.40 -0.02 -3.92
N ALA A 17 -7.46 0.80 -3.49
CA ALA A 17 -6.89 1.85 -4.34
C ALA A 17 -5.88 1.29 -5.35
N SER A 18 -5.02 0.37 -4.92
CA SER A 18 -4.00 -0.26 -5.76
C SER A 18 -3.53 -1.58 -5.12
N ALA A 19 -2.99 -2.46 -5.96
CA ALA A 19 -2.24 -3.63 -5.55
C ALA A 19 -1.12 -3.85 -6.56
N ILE A 20 0.11 -4.02 -6.07
CA ILE A 20 1.29 -4.26 -6.90
C ILE A 20 2.02 -5.49 -6.38
N ALA A 21 2.63 -6.24 -7.28
CA ALA A 21 3.65 -7.23 -6.91
C ALA A 21 4.98 -6.49 -6.74
N VAL A 22 5.74 -6.84 -5.70
CA VAL A 22 7.02 -6.19 -5.37
C VAL A 22 8.11 -7.25 -5.25
N GLY A 23 9.28 -6.92 -5.79
CA GLY A 23 10.49 -7.75 -5.70
C GLY A 23 11.35 -7.39 -4.48
N PRO A 24 12.58 -7.93 -4.42
CA PRO A 24 13.56 -7.59 -3.38
C PRO A 24 13.89 -6.10 -3.31
N ASP A 25 13.80 -5.39 -4.45
CA ASP A 25 14.08 -3.95 -4.57
C ASP A 25 13.01 -3.06 -3.92
N GLY A 26 11.89 -3.68 -3.51
CA GLY A 26 10.81 -3.03 -2.78
C GLY A 26 9.86 -2.23 -3.66
N ALA A 27 9.32 -1.15 -3.09
CA ALA A 27 8.39 -0.26 -3.77
C ALA A 27 8.63 1.20 -3.36
N THR A 28 8.04 2.10 -4.13
CA THR A 28 7.99 3.52 -3.82
C THR A 28 6.54 3.95 -3.62
N TYR A 29 6.30 4.69 -2.55
CA TYR A 29 5.03 5.30 -2.21
C TYR A 29 5.13 6.81 -2.37
N SER A 30 4.37 7.39 -3.30
CA SER A 30 4.43 8.82 -3.62
C SER A 30 3.05 9.47 -3.60
N GLY A 31 3.01 10.76 -3.27
CA GLY A 31 1.76 11.52 -3.19
C GLY A 31 1.96 12.88 -2.51
N ALA A 32 0.86 13.58 -2.23
CA ALA A 32 0.89 14.87 -1.57
C ALA A 32 0.88 14.69 -0.04
N GLY A 33 1.97 15.06 0.62
CA GLY A 33 2.12 15.00 2.07
C GLY A 33 1.52 16.22 2.79
N ARG A 34 2.09 16.54 3.97
CA ARG A 34 1.63 17.68 4.77
C ARG A 34 1.76 18.98 3.97
N ALA A 35 0.73 19.82 4.03
CA ALA A 35 0.62 21.07 3.27
C ALA A 35 0.70 20.89 1.74
N GLY A 36 0.38 19.70 1.21
CA GLY A 36 0.31 19.45 -0.23
C GLY A 36 1.67 19.26 -0.91
N LYS A 37 2.76 19.15 -0.14
CA LYS A 37 4.10 18.97 -0.71
C LYS A 37 4.24 17.58 -1.33
N PRO A 38 4.79 17.47 -2.57
CA PRO A 38 5.10 16.17 -3.14
C PRO A 38 6.09 15.46 -2.21
N THR A 39 5.72 14.26 -1.80
CA THR A 39 6.49 13.42 -0.88
C THR A 39 6.60 12.04 -1.50
N GLU A 40 7.79 11.47 -1.39
CA GLU A 40 8.11 10.15 -1.87
C GLU A 40 8.80 9.37 -0.75
N LEU A 41 8.36 8.13 -0.57
CA LEU A 41 8.85 7.22 0.46
C LEU A 41 9.27 5.92 -0.20
N SER A 42 10.52 5.53 0.04
CA SER A 42 11.00 4.21 -0.34
C SER A 42 10.56 3.18 0.70
N LEU A 43 9.87 2.13 0.23
CA LEU A 43 9.47 0.96 0.99
C LEU A 43 10.45 -0.16 0.65
N ASP A 44 11.55 -0.23 1.41
CA ASP A 44 12.54 -1.30 1.28
C ASP A 44 11.99 -2.65 1.75
N ALA A 45 12.72 -3.73 1.47
CA ALA A 45 12.33 -5.08 1.88
C ALA A 45 12.16 -5.24 3.40
N LYS A 46 12.88 -4.46 4.21
CA LYS A 46 12.75 -4.48 5.68
C LYS A 46 11.44 -3.83 6.13
N THR A 47 11.08 -2.71 5.52
CA THR A 47 9.84 -1.98 5.76
C THR A 47 8.67 -2.81 5.29
N LEU A 48 8.72 -3.38 4.08
CA LEU A 48 7.64 -4.25 3.56
C LEU A 48 7.38 -5.48 4.45
N LYS A 49 8.41 -6.02 5.12
CA LYS A 49 8.24 -7.11 6.09
C LYS A 49 7.39 -6.72 7.29
N SER A 50 7.38 -5.45 7.73
CA SER A 50 6.52 -5.04 8.85
C SER A 50 5.04 -5.01 8.46
N PHE A 51 4.74 -4.79 7.18
CA PHE A 51 3.39 -4.84 6.61
C PHE A 51 2.93 -6.25 6.21
N ALA A 52 3.81 -7.26 6.31
CA ALA A 52 3.48 -8.63 5.97
C ALA A 52 2.44 -9.18 6.97
N GLY A 53 1.36 -9.77 6.45
CA GLY A 53 0.29 -10.30 7.28
C GLY A 53 -0.60 -11.28 6.52
N ASN A 54 -1.59 -11.81 7.24
CA ASN A 54 -2.56 -12.74 6.65
C ASN A 54 -3.51 -12.01 5.69
N ARG A 55 -3.85 -12.71 4.60
CA ARG A 55 -4.91 -12.34 3.66
C ARG A 55 -6.22 -11.97 4.37
N ALA A 56 -7.03 -11.13 3.72
CA ALA A 56 -8.36 -10.72 4.19
C ALA A 56 -8.36 -9.95 5.52
N ARG A 57 -7.18 -9.49 5.96
CA ARG A 57 -7.03 -8.50 7.04
C ARG A 57 -6.84 -7.11 6.42
N LYS A 58 -7.20 -6.07 7.17
CA LYS A 58 -7.03 -4.67 6.75
C LYS A 58 -5.58 -4.20 6.77
N GLY A 59 -4.71 -4.86 7.54
CA GLY A 59 -3.35 -4.38 7.76
C GLY A 59 -3.32 -3.07 8.58
N HIS A 60 -2.23 -2.33 8.49
CA HIS A 60 -2.07 -1.02 9.13
C HIS A 60 -1.67 0.05 8.12
N PHE A 61 -1.77 1.31 8.53
CA PHE A 61 -1.48 2.44 7.65
C PHE A 61 0.01 2.53 7.29
N VAL A 62 0.27 2.95 6.05
CA VAL A 62 1.59 3.42 5.63
C VAL A 62 1.75 4.85 6.11
N GLU A 63 2.83 5.12 6.84
CA GLU A 63 3.17 6.45 7.30
C GLU A 63 4.33 7.02 6.47
N PRO A 64 4.27 8.31 6.06
CA PRO A 64 3.17 9.26 6.29
C PRO A 64 1.97 8.99 5.37
N ARG A 65 0.77 9.41 5.81
CA ARG A 65 -0.42 9.34 4.96
C ARG A 65 -0.35 10.41 3.87
N LEU A 66 -0.12 9.98 2.63
CA LEU A 66 -0.10 10.83 1.45
C LEU A 66 -1.49 10.89 0.81
N LYS A 67 -1.91 12.10 0.44
CA LYS A 67 -3.08 12.30 -0.40
C LYS A 67 -2.73 11.88 -1.84
N ASP A 68 -3.68 11.20 -2.50
CA ASP A 68 -3.50 10.61 -3.83
C ASP A 68 -2.28 9.68 -3.91
N GLY A 69 -2.05 8.94 -2.82
CA GLY A 69 -0.94 8.02 -2.67
C GLY A 69 -0.92 6.94 -3.76
N LYS A 70 0.20 6.83 -4.47
CA LYS A 70 0.44 5.83 -5.51
C LYS A 70 1.57 4.90 -5.11
N LEU A 71 1.39 3.63 -5.42
CA LEU A 71 2.41 2.60 -5.24
C LEU A 71 3.02 2.26 -6.59
N LYS A 72 4.35 2.17 -6.64
CA LYS A 72 5.11 1.73 -7.80
C LYS A 72 6.16 0.73 -7.35
N ALA A 73 6.28 -0.41 -8.04
CA ALA A 73 7.39 -1.32 -7.81
C ALA A 73 8.70 -0.66 -8.27
N ASN A 74 9.77 -0.85 -7.50
CA ASN A 74 11.09 -0.33 -7.84
C ASN A 74 11.73 -1.12 -8.98
#